data_AF-A0A5C6B5J7-F1
#
_entry.id   AF-A0A5C6B5J7-F1
#
_cell.length_a   1.000
_cell.length_b   1.000
_cell.length_c   1.000
_cell.angle_alpha   90.00
_cell.angle_beta   90.00
_cell.angle_gamma   90.00
#
_symmetry.space_group_name_H-M   'P 1'
#
loop_
_entity.id
_entity.type
_entity.pdbx_description
1 polymer ?
#
loop_
_entity_poly.entity_id
_entity_poly.type
_entity_poly.pdbx_seq_one_letter_code
_entity_poly.pdbx_strand_id
1 'polypeptide(L)'
;MRAWVGKRMEPAAEEMFAHVSLKLGAIVMSQCTRKLAAFVAAATLIGSTVQAGQVKLDVSMAQPTLLAGKKQTAYLKVGLTGFKFQSDKKRPSVNVALVLDKSGSMKGEKIKRAREAAISAIERLNENDIVSVITYDATVNVLVPATKLSDKKQIIEKIKSIGASGSTALFAGVSKGAGELRKFLDSERVNRIILLSDGLANVGPKSPSELGELGRSLGKEGIAVSTMGLGLHYNEDLMVQLAQNSDGNHIFIKDAADLVKIFNYEFDDVLSVVAQEVAITITCENGVRPVRMLNGDAEINGQTVVVGMNQIYSEQEKYILLEVEIPAAKPEETLKVAAVNVSYANMQTNTTDRLSSEVSVKFSENVADVEKSLNRDVMEQAVLQVANRANGFATQLRDKGDIEGARQVLINNSVYLGENGELLGSELLMFRCATNKEQSKKLDEKDWKANRKQMRRFQYKDQTQQKY
;
A
#
# COMPACT_ATOMS: atom_id res chain seq x y z
N MET A 1 -38.32 -33.58 -28.60
CA MET A 1 -39.67 -33.85 -29.13
C MET A 1 -40.48 -32.55 -29.00
N ARG A 2 -40.79 -31.84 -30.12
CA ARG A 2 -41.50 -30.51 -30.19
C ARG A 2 -40.84 -29.36 -29.37
N ALA A 3 -40.37 -28.23 -29.90
CA ALA A 3 -40.45 -27.55 -31.21
C ALA A 3 -41.81 -26.90 -31.58
N TRP A 4 -41.88 -25.57 -31.38
CA TRP A 4 -42.68 -24.52 -32.07
C TRP A 4 -41.98 -23.19 -31.72
N VAL A 5 -41.57 -22.29 -32.62
CA VAL A 5 -42.33 -21.49 -33.60
C VAL A 5 -43.36 -20.56 -32.91
N GLY A 6 -43.33 -19.22 -33.02
CA GLY A 6 -42.37 -18.30 -33.62
C GLY A 6 -43.03 -17.26 -34.55
N LYS A 7 -42.67 -15.97 -34.44
CA LYS A 7 -42.96 -14.95 -35.47
C LYS A 7 -42.02 -13.74 -35.39
N ARG A 8 -41.86 -13.07 -36.54
CA ARG A 8 -41.00 -11.90 -36.82
C ARG A 8 -41.88 -10.84 -37.48
N MET A 9 -41.78 -9.57 -37.12
CA MET A 9 -42.18 -8.44 -37.98
C MET A 9 -41.59 -7.10 -37.51
N GLU A 10 -41.28 -6.27 -38.50
CA GLU A 10 -40.69 -4.92 -38.55
C GLU A 10 -41.16 -4.34 -39.93
N PRO A 11 -40.93 -3.07 -40.34
CA PRO A 11 -40.40 -1.89 -39.63
C PRO A 11 -41.27 -0.62 -39.86
N ALA A 12 -40.71 0.60 -39.67
CA ALA A 12 -41.20 1.93 -40.13
C ALA A 12 -42.49 2.49 -39.44
N ALA A 13 -42.73 3.79 -39.25
CA ALA A 13 -41.97 5.06 -39.43
C ALA A 13 -42.57 6.15 -38.46
N GLU A 14 -42.39 7.49 -38.51
CA GLU A 14 -41.82 8.43 -39.50
C GLU A 14 -41.28 9.75 -38.85
N GLU A 15 -41.63 10.95 -39.35
CA GLU A 15 -40.96 12.26 -39.15
C GLU A 15 -41.82 13.43 -38.54
N MET A 16 -41.27 14.66 -38.63
CA MET A 16 -41.84 16.03 -38.55
C MET A 16 -41.81 16.74 -37.18
N PHE A 17 -41.52 18.05 -37.03
CA PHE A 17 -41.08 19.23 -37.84
C PHE A 17 -40.49 20.25 -36.80
N ALA A 18 -39.86 21.41 -37.03
CA ALA A 18 -39.07 22.09 -38.07
C ALA A 18 -38.91 23.60 -37.66
N HIS A 19 -37.69 24.16 -37.74
CA HIS A 19 -37.33 25.59 -38.02
C HIS A 19 -38.03 26.82 -37.38
N VAL A 20 -37.22 27.73 -36.81
CA VAL A 20 -37.31 29.23 -36.95
C VAL A 20 -35.87 29.79 -37.05
N SER A 21 -35.63 30.98 -37.66
CA SER A 21 -34.27 31.45 -37.97
C SER A 21 -34.08 32.99 -38.05
N LEU A 22 -32.83 33.42 -37.85
CA LEU A 22 -32.10 34.52 -38.51
C LEU A 22 -32.28 36.02 -38.12
N LYS A 23 -31.12 36.71 -38.21
CA LYS A 23 -30.84 38.17 -38.35
C LYS A 23 -30.88 39.08 -37.10
N LEU A 24 -30.29 40.29 -37.13
CA LEU A 24 -28.99 40.84 -37.63
C LEU A 24 -29.03 42.37 -37.38
N GLY A 25 -27.92 43.04 -37.07
CA GLY A 25 -27.91 44.51 -37.02
C GLY A 25 -26.55 45.14 -36.72
N ALA A 26 -26.08 46.03 -37.60
CA ALA A 26 -24.85 46.81 -37.43
C ALA A 26 -25.00 48.19 -38.09
N ILE A 27 -24.60 49.26 -37.39
CA ILE A 27 -24.69 50.68 -37.80
C ILE A 27 -23.42 51.37 -37.24
N VAL A 28 -22.34 51.57 -38.03
CA VAL A 28 -22.02 52.70 -38.95
C VAL A 28 -20.94 53.62 -38.34
N MET A 29 -20.10 54.20 -39.21
CA MET A 29 -18.88 54.96 -38.88
C MET A 29 -19.14 56.43 -38.49
N SER A 30 -18.19 57.04 -37.77
CA SER A 30 -17.49 58.25 -38.27
C SER A 30 -16.18 58.52 -37.51
N GLN A 31 -15.27 59.29 -38.10
CA GLN A 31 -14.02 59.73 -37.48
C GLN A 31 -14.16 61.13 -36.85
N CYS A 32 -13.56 61.37 -35.68
CA CYS A 32 -12.98 62.68 -35.36
C CYS A 32 -11.87 62.56 -34.31
N THR A 33 -11.01 63.58 -34.20
CA THR A 33 -9.78 63.53 -33.40
C THR A 33 -9.95 64.13 -32.00
N ARG A 34 -9.27 63.56 -30.99
CA ARG A 34 -8.26 64.23 -30.14
C ARG A 34 -7.65 63.30 -29.09
N LYS A 35 -6.54 63.75 -28.49
CA LYS A 35 -5.71 62.99 -27.55
C LYS A 35 -6.39 62.81 -26.19
N LEU A 36 -6.35 61.60 -25.64
CA LEU A 36 -6.10 61.38 -24.22
C LEU A 36 -5.32 60.07 -24.04
N ALA A 37 -4.13 60.16 -23.42
CA ALA A 37 -3.28 58.99 -23.18
C ALA A 37 -3.69 58.32 -21.86
N ALA A 38 -4.66 57.42 -21.92
CA ALA A 38 -5.01 56.58 -20.78
C ALA A 38 -3.99 55.44 -20.64
N PHE A 39 -3.17 55.48 -19.58
CA PHE A 39 -2.31 54.37 -19.19
C PHE A 39 -3.17 53.19 -18.71
N VAL A 40 -3.53 52.28 -19.62
CA VAL A 40 -4.01 50.95 -19.22
C VAL A 40 -2.81 50.19 -18.71
N ALA A 41 -2.55 50.30 -17.40
CA ALA A 41 -1.61 49.44 -16.71
C ALA A 41 -2.17 48.01 -16.80
N ALA A 42 -1.66 47.24 -17.76
CA ALA A 42 -1.95 45.82 -17.87
C ALA A 42 -1.37 45.11 -16.64
N ALA A 43 -2.19 44.98 -15.60
CA ALA A 43 -1.87 44.24 -14.41
C ALA A 43 -1.78 42.75 -14.78
N THR A 44 -0.61 42.34 -15.25
CA THR A 44 -0.23 40.93 -15.37
C THR A 44 -0.22 40.34 -13.97
N LEU A 45 -1.40 39.86 -13.56
CA LEU A 45 -1.54 38.89 -12.49
C LEU A 45 -0.77 37.65 -12.91
N ILE A 46 0.52 37.62 -12.57
CA ILE A 46 1.31 36.40 -12.45
C ILE A 46 0.75 35.68 -11.21
N GLY A 47 -0.49 35.21 -11.33
CA GLY A 47 -1.02 34.18 -10.46
C GLY A 47 -0.14 32.98 -10.68
N SER A 48 0.77 32.73 -9.75
CA SER A 48 1.56 31.51 -9.74
C SER A 48 0.57 30.35 -9.68
N THR A 49 0.38 29.68 -10.82
CA THR A 49 -0.42 28.47 -10.91
C THR A 49 0.35 27.39 -10.16
N VAL A 50 0.12 27.34 -8.86
CA VAL A 50 0.69 26.37 -7.94
C VAL A 50 0.19 25.00 -8.39
N GLN A 51 1.02 24.32 -9.19
CA GLN A 51 0.70 23.02 -9.73
C GLN A 51 0.45 22.06 -8.57
N ALA A 52 -0.65 21.30 -8.66
CA ALA A 52 -1.00 20.31 -7.66
C ALA A 52 0.12 19.26 -7.55
N GLY A 53 0.32 18.71 -6.36
CA GLY A 53 1.17 17.55 -6.20
C GLY A 53 0.63 16.39 -7.01
N GLN A 54 1.52 15.68 -7.72
CA GLN A 54 1.19 14.50 -8.52
C GLN A 54 2.17 13.38 -8.15
N VAL A 55 1.70 12.14 -8.08
CA VAL A 55 2.57 10.98 -7.80
C VAL A 55 3.57 10.82 -8.95
N LYS A 56 4.86 10.65 -8.65
CA LYS A 56 5.86 10.33 -9.68
C LYS A 56 5.77 8.84 -10.02
N LEU A 57 5.46 8.53 -11.27
CA LEU A 57 5.62 7.19 -11.85
C LEU A 57 7.06 6.99 -12.32
N ASP A 58 7.68 5.89 -11.90
CA ASP A 58 8.93 5.36 -12.43
C ASP A 58 8.65 3.96 -13.01
N VAL A 59 9.16 3.66 -14.20
CA VAL A 59 9.01 2.33 -14.81
C VAL A 59 10.35 1.94 -15.42
N SER A 60 10.93 0.85 -14.93
CA SER A 60 12.32 0.52 -15.18
C SER A 60 12.57 -0.99 -15.17
N MET A 61 13.41 -1.47 -16.08
CA MET A 61 13.86 -2.86 -16.12
C MET A 61 15.09 -3.06 -15.23
N ALA A 62 15.19 -4.20 -14.55
CA ALA A 62 16.42 -4.63 -13.90
C ALA A 62 17.54 -4.87 -14.92
N GLN A 63 17.19 -5.39 -16.10
CA GLN A 63 18.10 -5.57 -17.24
C GLN A 63 17.61 -4.73 -18.45
N PRO A 64 18.07 -3.48 -18.62
CA PRO A 64 17.75 -2.64 -19.78
C PRO A 64 18.32 -3.17 -21.10
N THR A 65 19.48 -3.82 -21.07
CA THR A 65 20.03 -4.59 -22.20
C THR A 65 19.99 -6.09 -21.86
N LEU A 66 19.66 -6.92 -22.85
CA LEU A 66 19.58 -8.37 -22.76
C LEU A 66 20.48 -9.03 -23.81
N LEU A 67 20.73 -10.34 -23.66
CA LEU A 67 21.49 -11.09 -24.66
C LEU A 67 20.61 -11.46 -25.86
N ALA A 68 21.08 -11.15 -27.06
CA ALA A 68 20.40 -11.47 -28.32
C ALA A 68 20.20 -12.99 -28.53
N GLY A 69 19.30 -13.35 -29.44
CA GLY A 69 19.14 -14.73 -29.93
C GLY A 69 18.50 -15.74 -28.98
N LYS A 70 18.22 -15.40 -27.72
CA LYS A 70 17.58 -16.31 -26.74
C LYS A 70 16.41 -15.67 -25.98
N LYS A 71 15.41 -16.50 -25.65
CA LYS A 71 14.35 -16.15 -24.69
C LYS A 71 14.94 -16.13 -23.28
N GLN A 72 14.59 -15.12 -22.47
CA GLN A 72 15.11 -15.00 -21.10
C GLN A 72 14.13 -14.27 -20.17
N THR A 73 14.36 -14.39 -18.86
CA THR A 73 13.54 -13.75 -17.83
C THR A 73 14.19 -12.44 -17.36
N ALA A 74 13.39 -11.40 -17.20
CA ALA A 74 13.78 -10.11 -16.66
C ALA A 74 12.78 -9.61 -15.63
N TYR A 75 13.16 -8.59 -14.86
CA TYR A 75 12.26 -7.97 -13.87
C TYR A 75 11.90 -6.54 -14.28
N LEU A 76 10.60 -6.24 -14.23
CA LEU A 76 10.02 -4.93 -14.47
C LEU A 76 9.57 -4.31 -13.15
N LYS A 77 10.14 -3.17 -12.77
CA LYS A 77 9.66 -2.32 -11.67
C LYS A 77 8.64 -1.31 -12.17
N VAL A 78 7.57 -1.15 -11.41
CA VAL A 78 6.72 0.05 -11.42
C VAL A 78 6.83 0.69 -10.04
N GLY A 79 7.47 1.84 -9.95
CA GLY A 79 7.63 2.65 -8.74
C GLY A 79 6.68 3.85 -8.73
N LEU A 80 6.13 4.16 -7.57
CA LEU A 80 5.22 5.27 -7.32
C LEU A 80 5.71 6.06 -6.11
N THR A 81 6.20 7.28 -6.34
CA THR A 81 6.69 8.15 -5.27
C THR A 81 5.68 9.24 -4.95
N GLY A 82 5.23 9.31 -3.70
CA GLY A 82 4.32 10.33 -3.23
C GLY A 82 4.94 11.73 -3.23
N PHE A 83 4.18 12.73 -3.70
CA PHE A 83 4.57 14.14 -3.68
C PHE A 83 4.64 14.69 -2.25
N LYS A 84 5.27 15.86 -2.07
CA LYS A 84 5.34 16.55 -0.78
C LYS A 84 4.17 17.52 -0.61
N PHE A 85 3.51 17.51 0.56
CA PHE A 85 2.56 18.57 0.92
C PHE A 85 3.27 19.93 1.05
N GLN A 86 2.68 20.97 0.48
CA GLN A 86 3.24 22.33 0.52
C GLN A 86 3.16 22.99 1.92
N SER A 87 2.28 22.49 2.79
CA SER A 87 2.27 22.76 4.23
C SER A 87 1.38 21.76 4.96
N ASP A 88 1.63 21.56 6.26
CA ASP A 88 0.90 20.60 7.10
C ASP A 88 -0.60 20.91 7.20
N LYS A 89 -1.00 22.17 6.95
CA LYS A 89 -2.41 22.60 6.88
C LYS A 89 -3.14 22.16 5.60
N LYS A 90 -2.43 21.54 4.65
CA LYS A 90 -2.99 21.01 3.38
C LYS A 90 -2.94 19.48 3.28
N ARG A 91 -2.66 18.74 4.37
CA ARG A 91 -2.88 17.29 4.37
C ARG A 91 -4.38 16.95 4.34
N PRO A 92 -4.78 15.74 3.91
CA PRO A 92 -6.16 15.30 3.99
C PRO A 92 -6.67 15.26 5.44
N SER A 93 -7.98 15.37 5.60
CA SER A 93 -8.61 15.06 6.88
C SER A 93 -8.62 13.55 7.09
N VAL A 94 -8.38 13.09 8.32
CA VAL A 94 -8.40 11.65 8.63
C VAL A 94 -9.65 11.29 9.44
N ASN A 95 -10.04 10.02 9.36
CA ASN A 95 -11.13 9.41 10.13
C ASN A 95 -10.55 8.16 10.80
N VAL A 96 -10.25 8.24 12.10
CA VAL A 96 -9.41 7.27 12.80
C VAL A 96 -10.15 6.59 13.95
N ALA A 97 -10.08 5.25 13.99
CA ALA A 97 -10.51 4.45 15.12
C ALA A 97 -9.31 3.86 15.84
N LEU A 98 -9.02 4.36 17.04
CA LEU A 98 -8.02 3.77 17.94
C LEU A 98 -8.68 2.60 18.67
N VAL A 99 -8.30 1.37 18.32
CA VAL A 99 -8.86 0.13 18.86
C VAL A 99 -7.84 -0.50 19.81
N LEU A 100 -8.00 -0.21 21.10
CA LEU A 100 -7.00 -0.48 22.14
C LEU A 100 -7.38 -1.70 22.98
N ASP A 101 -6.51 -2.71 22.95
CA ASP A 101 -6.58 -3.86 23.87
C ASP A 101 -6.36 -3.38 25.31
N LYS A 102 -7.29 -3.74 26.20
CA LYS A 102 -7.17 -3.53 27.64
C LYS A 102 -7.26 -4.84 28.42
N SER A 103 -6.97 -5.98 27.80
CA SER A 103 -6.94 -7.31 28.43
C SER A 103 -5.94 -7.41 29.58
N GLY A 104 -6.06 -8.45 30.41
CA GLY A 104 -5.22 -8.65 31.59
C GLY A 104 -3.71 -8.74 31.32
N SER A 105 -3.28 -9.08 30.09
CA SER A 105 -1.87 -9.15 29.68
C SER A 105 -1.23 -7.77 29.44
N MET A 106 -2.04 -6.75 29.16
CA MET A 106 -1.62 -5.34 29.01
C MET A 106 -1.25 -4.65 30.34
N LYS A 107 -1.35 -5.32 31.49
CA LYS A 107 -1.00 -4.74 32.80
C LYS A 107 0.45 -4.24 32.89
N GLY A 108 0.69 -3.28 33.79
CA GLY A 108 2.00 -2.67 33.99
C GLY A 108 2.34 -1.65 32.91
N GLU A 109 3.54 -1.75 32.33
CA GLU A 109 4.03 -0.75 31.37
C GLU A 109 3.25 -0.75 30.05
N LYS A 110 2.76 -1.90 29.56
CA LYS A 110 2.11 -2.00 28.24
C LYS A 110 0.91 -1.06 28.11
N ILE A 111 -0.05 -1.09 29.04
CA ILE A 111 -1.21 -0.18 29.03
C ILE A 111 -0.83 1.28 29.32
N LYS A 112 0.26 1.52 30.07
CA LYS A 112 0.80 2.88 30.22
C LYS A 112 1.27 3.42 28.86
N ARG A 113 2.10 2.66 28.15
CA ARG A 113 2.65 3.00 26.82
C ARG A 113 1.56 3.07 25.74
N ALA A 114 0.54 2.21 25.81
CA ALA A 114 -0.63 2.26 24.94
C ALA A 114 -1.42 3.57 25.09
N ARG A 115 -1.59 4.06 26.32
CA ARG A 115 -2.22 5.36 26.59
C ARG A 115 -1.34 6.52 26.15
N GLU A 116 -0.03 6.47 26.40
CA GLU A 116 0.93 7.48 25.92
C GLU A 116 0.92 7.60 24.38
N ALA A 117 0.93 6.46 23.66
CA ALA A 117 0.83 6.41 22.22
C ALA A 117 -0.51 6.96 21.70
N ALA A 118 -1.63 6.53 22.29
CA ALA A 118 -2.96 7.02 21.93
C ALA A 118 -3.15 8.52 22.24
N ILE A 119 -2.54 9.06 23.31
CA ILE A 119 -2.54 10.50 23.60
C ILE A 119 -1.73 11.26 22.54
N SER A 120 -0.55 10.78 22.17
CA SER A 120 0.27 11.39 21.11
C SER A 120 -0.47 11.42 19.75
N ALA A 121 -1.28 10.41 19.46
CA ALA A 121 -2.21 10.40 18.32
C ALA A 121 -3.18 11.60 18.36
N ILE A 122 -3.90 11.77 19.48
CA ILE A 122 -4.86 12.87 19.68
C ILE A 122 -4.18 14.25 19.61
N GLU A 123 -2.93 14.35 20.07
CA GLU A 123 -2.15 15.59 20.00
C GLU A 123 -1.79 15.97 18.55
N ARG A 124 -1.50 15.00 17.66
CA ARG A 124 -1.18 15.20 16.23
C ARG A 124 -2.37 15.52 15.32
N LEU A 125 -3.59 15.14 15.71
CA LEU A 125 -4.80 15.41 14.93
C LEU A 125 -5.23 16.90 14.98
N ASN A 126 -6.03 17.33 14.00
CA ASN A 126 -6.58 18.69 13.89
C ASN A 126 -8.12 18.69 13.96
N GLU A 127 -8.74 19.87 14.04
CA GLU A 127 -10.18 20.06 14.25
C GLU A 127 -11.11 19.47 13.15
N ASN A 128 -10.60 19.25 11.95
CA ASN A 128 -11.33 18.65 10.82
C ASN A 128 -11.24 17.13 10.78
N ASP A 129 -10.33 16.54 11.55
CA ASP A 129 -10.20 15.09 11.68
C ASP A 129 -11.32 14.52 12.57
N ILE A 130 -11.72 13.28 12.26
CA ILE A 130 -12.64 12.48 13.06
C ILE A 130 -11.83 11.48 13.87
N VAL A 131 -12.15 11.32 15.16
CA VAL A 131 -11.59 10.26 15.98
C VAL A 131 -12.65 9.50 16.77
N SER A 132 -12.43 8.20 16.92
CA SER A 132 -13.11 7.35 17.89
C SER A 132 -12.08 6.55 18.69
N VAL A 133 -12.40 6.24 19.94
CA VAL A 133 -11.57 5.41 20.82
C VAL A 133 -12.41 4.24 21.31
N ILE A 134 -12.03 3.04 20.86
CA ILE A 134 -12.65 1.77 21.22
C ILE A 134 -11.67 1.05 22.14
N THR A 135 -12.17 0.55 23.26
CA THR A 135 -11.40 -0.28 24.19
C THR A 135 -12.03 -1.65 24.28
N TYR A 136 -11.24 -2.71 24.34
CA TYR A 136 -11.78 -4.07 24.39
C TYR A 136 -11.01 -5.00 25.33
N ASP A 137 -11.76 -5.89 25.98
CA ASP A 137 -11.26 -7.04 26.73
C ASP A 137 -12.11 -8.29 26.42
N ALA A 138 -12.85 -8.84 27.38
CA ALA A 138 -13.95 -9.77 27.13
C ALA A 138 -15.14 -9.05 26.45
N THR A 139 -15.25 -7.73 26.65
CA THR A 139 -16.30 -6.85 26.15
C THR A 139 -15.71 -5.75 25.28
N VAL A 140 -16.54 -5.05 24.49
CA VAL A 140 -16.11 -3.92 23.66
C VAL A 140 -16.85 -2.66 24.08
N ASN A 141 -16.09 -1.62 24.44
CA ASN A 141 -16.62 -0.34 24.89
C ASN A 141 -16.14 0.80 23.99
N VAL A 142 -17.08 1.64 23.55
CA VAL A 142 -16.78 2.90 22.83
C VAL A 142 -16.56 3.99 23.87
N LEU A 143 -15.28 4.19 24.23
CA LEU A 143 -14.85 5.19 25.21
C LEU A 143 -15.02 6.62 24.68
N VAL A 144 -14.80 6.79 23.38
CA VAL A 144 -15.07 8.02 22.62
C VAL A 144 -15.79 7.62 21.33
N PRO A 145 -17.09 7.92 21.18
CA PRO A 145 -17.80 7.77 19.91
C PRO A 145 -17.18 8.66 18.84
N ALA A 146 -17.32 8.28 17.57
CA ALA A 146 -16.77 9.07 16.46
C ALA A 146 -17.23 10.54 16.53
N THR A 147 -16.25 11.45 16.58
CA THR A 147 -16.47 12.90 16.73
C THR A 147 -15.40 13.69 16.00
N LYS A 148 -15.75 14.90 15.54
CA LYS A 148 -14.75 15.94 15.21
C LYS A 148 -13.94 16.29 16.47
N LEU A 149 -12.68 16.65 16.27
CA LEU A 149 -11.73 16.88 17.36
C LEU A 149 -11.80 18.29 17.96
N SER A 150 -12.95 18.66 18.51
CA SER A 150 -13.16 19.96 19.15
C SER A 150 -12.60 20.06 20.59
N ASP A 151 -12.57 18.96 21.34
CA ASP A 151 -12.00 18.90 22.70
C ASP A 151 -11.02 17.72 22.86
N LYS A 152 -9.74 18.00 22.57
CA LYS A 152 -8.63 17.06 22.83
C LYS A 152 -8.53 16.69 24.32
N LYS A 153 -8.83 17.62 25.24
CA LYS A 153 -8.60 17.43 26.68
C LYS A 153 -9.53 16.38 27.27
N GLN A 154 -10.84 16.45 26.97
CA GLN A 154 -11.79 15.43 27.44
C GLN A 154 -11.46 14.04 26.88
N ILE A 155 -11.00 13.96 25.64
CA ILE A 155 -10.57 12.70 25.02
C ILE A 155 -9.32 12.14 25.71
N ILE A 156 -8.33 13.00 26.00
CA ILE A 156 -7.09 12.63 26.71
C ILE A 156 -7.37 12.15 28.14
N GLU A 157 -8.25 12.81 28.90
CA GLU A 157 -8.63 12.34 30.25
C GLU A 157 -9.38 11.00 30.21
N LYS A 158 -10.24 10.79 29.20
CA LYS A 158 -10.85 9.46 28.96
C LYS A 158 -9.78 8.40 28.69
N ILE A 159 -8.80 8.66 27.80
CA ILE A 159 -7.70 7.72 27.50
C ILE A 159 -6.85 7.41 28.74
N LYS A 160 -6.54 8.42 29.57
CA LYS A 160 -5.79 8.22 30.84
C LYS A 160 -6.48 7.23 31.78
N SER A 161 -7.82 7.19 31.78
CA SER A 161 -8.61 6.31 32.66
C SER A 161 -8.58 4.82 32.28
N ILE A 162 -8.07 4.43 31.10
CA ILE A 162 -8.09 3.03 30.65
C ILE A 162 -7.22 2.16 31.57
N GLY A 163 -7.84 1.18 32.25
CA GLY A 163 -7.18 0.16 33.07
C GLY A 163 -7.27 -1.23 32.43
N ALA A 164 -6.31 -2.10 32.77
CA ALA A 164 -6.18 -3.43 32.15
C ALA A 164 -6.89 -4.56 32.95
N SER A 165 -7.87 -5.23 32.32
CA SER A 165 -8.82 -6.20 32.89
C SER A 165 -9.25 -7.25 31.85
N GLY A 166 -9.71 -8.44 32.29
CA GLY A 166 -10.44 -9.37 31.41
C GLY A 166 -9.60 -10.13 30.35
N SER A 167 -10.30 -10.73 29.39
CA SER A 167 -9.74 -11.50 28.25
C SER A 167 -9.63 -10.63 26.99
N THR A 168 -9.70 -11.19 25.77
CA THR A 168 -9.35 -10.48 24.52
C THR A 168 -10.29 -10.83 23.37
N ALA A 169 -11.14 -9.88 22.95
CA ALA A 169 -12.17 -10.01 21.91
C ALA A 169 -11.84 -9.21 20.63
N LEU A 170 -10.67 -9.46 20.04
CA LEU A 170 -10.06 -8.67 18.95
C LEU A 170 -11.01 -8.41 17.78
N PHE A 171 -11.66 -9.44 17.23
CA PHE A 171 -12.59 -9.31 16.10
C PHE A 171 -13.73 -8.31 16.39
N ALA A 172 -14.30 -8.36 17.59
CA ALA A 172 -15.38 -7.48 17.99
C ALA A 172 -14.89 -6.03 18.21
N GLY A 173 -13.67 -5.85 18.72
CA GLY A 173 -13.01 -4.55 18.83
C GLY A 173 -12.86 -3.86 17.47
N VAL A 174 -12.32 -4.57 16.48
CA VAL A 174 -12.14 -4.07 15.10
C VAL A 174 -13.49 -3.81 14.43
N SER A 175 -14.43 -4.75 14.54
CA SER A 175 -15.78 -4.61 13.97
C SER A 175 -16.52 -3.39 14.55
N LYS A 176 -16.33 -3.09 15.84
CA LYS A 176 -16.91 -1.90 16.47
C LYS A 176 -16.18 -0.62 16.04
N GLY A 177 -14.86 -0.66 15.87
CA GLY A 177 -14.06 0.43 15.29
C GLY A 177 -14.56 0.82 13.90
N ALA A 178 -14.75 -0.17 13.01
CA ALA A 178 -15.38 0.05 11.70
C ALA A 178 -16.80 0.63 11.82
N GLY A 179 -17.61 0.15 12.76
CA GLY A 179 -18.94 0.70 13.06
C GLY A 179 -18.96 2.14 13.59
N GLU A 180 -17.84 2.64 14.13
CA GLU A 180 -17.66 4.06 14.47
C GLU A 180 -17.16 4.86 13.25
N LEU A 181 -16.19 4.35 12.48
CA LEU A 181 -15.70 4.98 11.24
C LEU A 181 -16.82 5.21 10.22
N ARG A 182 -17.72 4.23 10.03
CA ARG A 182 -18.85 4.27 9.08
C ARG A 182 -19.82 5.44 9.30
N LYS A 183 -19.77 6.12 10.45
CA LYS A 183 -20.57 7.33 10.73
C LYS A 183 -20.04 8.59 10.02
N PHE A 184 -18.78 8.56 9.58
CA PHE A 184 -18.07 9.64 8.90
C PHE A 184 -17.22 9.09 7.74
N LEU A 185 -17.63 7.96 7.15
CA LEU A 185 -16.94 7.34 6.02
C LEU A 185 -17.12 8.20 4.76
N ASP A 186 -15.99 8.53 4.14
CA ASP A 186 -15.87 9.61 3.16
C ASP A 186 -14.58 9.34 2.36
N SER A 187 -14.67 9.30 1.03
CA SER A 187 -13.52 9.02 0.15
C SER A 187 -12.54 10.20 0.07
N GLU A 188 -12.93 11.40 0.51
CA GLU A 188 -12.00 12.54 0.68
C GLU A 188 -11.18 12.44 1.99
N ARG A 189 -11.30 11.34 2.74
CA ARG A 189 -10.64 11.12 4.04
C ARG A 189 -9.74 9.89 4.05
N VAL A 190 -8.72 9.91 4.90
CA VAL A 190 -7.99 8.70 5.27
C VAL A 190 -8.77 7.94 6.34
N ASN A 191 -9.51 6.91 5.94
CA ASN A 191 -10.28 6.06 6.86
C ASN A 191 -9.39 4.92 7.38
N ARG A 192 -9.06 4.95 8.68
CA ARG A 192 -8.02 4.09 9.26
C ARG A 192 -8.43 3.53 10.62
N ILE A 193 -8.35 2.22 10.79
CA ILE A 193 -8.32 1.57 12.10
C ILE A 193 -6.86 1.39 12.52
N ILE A 194 -6.53 1.73 13.77
CA ILE A 194 -5.25 1.38 14.40
C ILE A 194 -5.56 0.46 15.57
N LEU A 195 -5.30 -0.82 15.36
CA LEU A 195 -5.48 -1.89 16.34
C LEU A 195 -4.18 -2.11 17.12
N LEU A 196 -4.22 -1.97 18.43
CA LEU A 196 -3.12 -2.35 19.32
C LEU A 196 -3.53 -3.56 20.17
N SER A 197 -2.69 -4.60 20.24
CA SER A 197 -2.93 -5.80 21.06
C SER A 197 -1.63 -6.48 21.51
N ASP A 198 -1.64 -7.12 22.68
CA ASP A 198 -0.57 -8.02 23.13
C ASP A 198 -1.04 -9.49 23.30
N GLY A 199 -2.35 -9.72 23.19
CA GLY A 199 -3.02 -10.95 23.56
C GLY A 199 -3.30 -11.91 22.41
N LEU A 200 -3.58 -13.17 22.75
CA LEU A 200 -4.23 -14.11 21.84
C LEU A 200 -5.70 -13.72 21.67
N ALA A 201 -6.28 -13.89 20.49
CA ALA A 201 -7.72 -13.75 20.28
C ALA A 201 -8.48 -14.86 21.03
N ASN A 202 -8.87 -14.55 22.27
CA ASN A 202 -9.41 -15.51 23.22
C ASN A 202 -10.94 -15.62 23.16
N VAL A 203 -11.62 -14.57 22.69
CA VAL A 203 -13.09 -14.45 22.56
C VAL A 203 -13.45 -14.03 21.13
N GLY A 204 -14.55 -14.59 20.59
CA GLY A 204 -15.01 -14.34 19.22
C GLY A 204 -14.37 -15.28 18.17
N PRO A 205 -14.55 -14.99 16.87
CA PRO A 205 -13.89 -15.67 15.75
C PRO A 205 -12.38 -15.83 15.93
N LYS A 206 -11.82 -16.99 15.56
CA LYS A 206 -10.41 -17.34 15.83
C LYS A 206 -9.61 -17.80 14.62
N SER A 207 -10.25 -18.03 13.47
CA SER A 207 -9.51 -18.43 12.27
C SER A 207 -8.84 -17.22 11.59
N PRO A 208 -7.72 -17.43 10.89
CA PRO A 208 -7.17 -16.43 9.98
C PRO A 208 -8.12 -16.05 8.83
N SER A 209 -9.05 -16.95 8.45
CA SER A 209 -10.01 -16.69 7.37
C SER A 209 -11.00 -15.59 7.75
N GLU A 210 -11.65 -15.71 8.92
CA GLU A 210 -12.66 -14.75 9.39
C GLU A 210 -12.09 -13.33 9.56
N LEU A 211 -10.83 -13.20 9.99
CA LEU A 211 -10.15 -11.89 10.12
C LEU A 211 -9.59 -11.38 8.78
N GLY A 212 -9.17 -12.26 7.86
CA GLY A 212 -8.84 -11.89 6.48
C GLY A 212 -10.09 -11.49 5.66
N GLU A 213 -11.25 -12.08 5.94
CA GLU A 213 -12.54 -11.70 5.37
C GLU A 213 -13.03 -10.36 5.92
N LEU A 214 -12.90 -10.12 7.23
CA LEU A 214 -13.12 -8.79 7.81
C LEU A 214 -12.18 -7.75 7.17
N GLY A 215 -10.90 -8.08 6.99
CA GLY A 215 -9.95 -7.24 6.25
C GLY A 215 -10.45 -6.91 4.85
N ARG A 216 -10.81 -7.93 4.05
CA ARG A 216 -11.30 -7.76 2.65
C ARG A 216 -12.61 -6.98 2.57
N SER A 217 -13.48 -7.06 3.57
CA SER A 217 -14.67 -6.20 3.64
C SER A 217 -14.27 -4.75 3.85
N LEU A 218 -13.41 -4.48 4.84
CA LEU A 218 -13.00 -3.13 5.21
C LEU A 218 -12.18 -2.46 4.10
N GLY A 219 -11.26 -3.17 3.44
CA GLY A 219 -10.52 -2.67 2.28
C GLY A 219 -11.44 -2.24 1.14
N LYS A 220 -12.49 -3.03 0.84
CA LYS A 220 -13.54 -2.69 -0.15
C LYS A 220 -14.43 -1.51 0.26
N GLU A 221 -14.43 -1.13 1.54
CA GLU A 221 -15.11 0.06 2.07
C GLU A 221 -14.16 1.28 2.15
N GLY A 222 -12.91 1.17 1.67
CA GLY A 222 -11.89 2.21 1.83
C GLY A 222 -11.32 2.33 3.25
N ILE A 223 -11.60 1.37 4.14
CA ILE A 223 -11.17 1.34 5.54
C ILE A 223 -9.96 0.42 5.69
N ALA A 224 -8.78 1.01 5.87
CA ALA A 224 -7.55 0.24 6.09
C ALA A 224 -7.28 -0.04 7.59
N VAL A 225 -6.74 -1.21 7.92
CA VAL A 225 -6.52 -1.64 9.32
C VAL A 225 -5.04 -1.88 9.62
N SER A 226 -4.40 -0.93 10.28
CA SER A 226 -3.02 -1.12 10.78
C SER A 226 -3.04 -1.83 12.13
N THR A 227 -2.17 -2.82 12.32
CA THR A 227 -2.20 -3.74 13.47
C THR A 227 -0.84 -3.79 14.18
N MET A 228 -0.79 -3.32 15.42
CA MET A 228 0.39 -3.29 16.27
C MET A 228 0.34 -4.43 17.28
N GLY A 229 1.19 -5.43 17.07
CA GLY A 229 1.31 -6.59 17.95
C GLY A 229 2.45 -6.40 18.94
N LEU A 230 2.13 -6.38 20.24
CA LEU A 230 3.05 -6.11 21.33
C LEU A 230 3.52 -7.40 22.02
N GLY A 231 4.84 -7.60 22.11
CA GLY A 231 5.45 -8.75 22.76
C GLY A 231 5.19 -10.10 22.06
N LEU A 232 5.56 -11.20 22.73
CA LEU A 232 5.60 -12.53 22.10
C LEU A 232 4.30 -13.33 22.20
N HIS A 233 3.25 -12.80 22.85
CA HIS A 233 2.07 -13.60 23.21
C HIS A 233 0.98 -13.61 22.14
N TYR A 234 0.74 -12.49 21.44
CA TYR A 234 -0.28 -12.37 20.39
C TYR A 234 -0.12 -13.35 19.22
N ASN A 235 -1.25 -13.68 18.57
CA ASN A 235 -1.27 -14.46 17.33
C ASN A 235 -1.00 -13.53 16.13
N GLU A 236 0.17 -13.71 15.55
CA GLU A 236 0.70 -12.88 14.46
C GLU A 236 -0.08 -13.03 13.16
N ASP A 237 -0.42 -14.26 12.77
CA ASP A 237 -1.02 -14.50 11.45
C ASP A 237 -2.43 -13.90 11.35
N LEU A 238 -3.16 -13.80 12.46
CA LEU A 238 -4.44 -13.08 12.52
C LEU A 238 -4.28 -11.58 12.27
N MET A 239 -3.27 -10.95 12.87
CA MET A 239 -3.03 -9.51 12.75
C MET A 239 -2.40 -9.14 11.40
N VAL A 240 -1.52 -9.99 10.87
CA VAL A 240 -0.96 -9.89 9.52
C VAL A 240 -2.05 -10.08 8.47
N GLN A 241 -2.92 -11.10 8.59
CA GLN A 241 -4.02 -11.30 7.63
C GLN A 241 -5.01 -10.14 7.65
N LEU A 242 -5.45 -9.67 8.83
CA LEU A 242 -6.34 -8.50 8.93
C LEU A 242 -5.74 -7.25 8.28
N ALA A 243 -4.44 -7.01 8.49
CA ALA A 243 -3.72 -5.87 7.92
C ALA A 243 -3.58 -6.00 6.39
N GLN A 244 -3.00 -7.09 5.90
CA GLN A 244 -2.78 -7.31 4.45
C GLN A 244 -4.07 -7.26 3.64
N ASN A 245 -5.14 -7.90 4.14
CA ASN A 245 -6.41 -7.95 3.44
C ASN A 245 -7.20 -6.61 3.46
N SER A 246 -6.74 -5.60 4.20
CA SER A 246 -7.30 -4.24 4.22
C SER A 246 -6.29 -3.17 3.80
N ASP A 247 -5.15 -3.56 3.24
CA ASP A 247 -4.05 -2.65 2.85
C ASP A 247 -3.56 -1.77 4.03
N GLY A 248 -3.58 -2.36 5.22
CA GLY A 248 -2.96 -1.84 6.42
C GLY A 248 -1.62 -2.49 6.74
N ASN A 249 -0.87 -1.82 7.61
CA ASN A 249 0.46 -2.24 8.06
C ASN A 249 0.35 -3.16 9.28
N HIS A 250 1.04 -4.31 9.30
CA HIS A 250 1.37 -5.00 10.54
C HIS A 250 2.69 -4.47 11.11
N ILE A 251 2.75 -4.33 12.44
CA ILE A 251 3.93 -3.88 13.17
C ILE A 251 4.14 -4.82 14.35
N PHE A 252 5.28 -5.54 14.38
CA PHE A 252 5.73 -6.27 15.56
C PHE A 252 6.57 -5.37 16.46
N ILE A 253 6.09 -5.13 17.68
CA ILE A 253 6.74 -4.31 18.72
C ILE A 253 7.18 -5.28 19.83
N LYS A 254 8.48 -5.57 19.92
CA LYS A 254 9.01 -6.57 20.87
C LYS A 254 8.85 -6.11 22.32
N ASP A 255 9.30 -4.88 22.62
CA ASP A 255 9.43 -4.36 23.98
C ASP A 255 8.58 -3.09 24.15
N ALA A 256 7.95 -2.90 25.32
CA ALA A 256 6.94 -1.86 25.51
C ALA A 256 7.49 -0.42 25.45
N ALA A 257 8.79 -0.23 25.70
CA ALA A 257 9.46 1.06 25.60
C ALA A 257 9.43 1.63 24.16
N ASP A 258 9.49 0.77 23.13
CA ASP A 258 9.48 1.20 21.73
C ASP A 258 8.08 1.60 21.22
N LEU A 259 7.01 1.21 21.92
CA LEU A 259 5.63 1.34 21.45
C LEU A 259 5.28 2.78 21.03
N VAL A 260 5.58 3.77 21.85
CA VAL A 260 5.22 5.17 21.56
C VAL A 260 5.99 5.71 20.35
N LYS A 261 7.23 5.27 20.14
CA LYS A 261 8.07 5.64 19.00
C LYS A 261 7.54 5.02 17.71
N ILE A 262 7.29 3.72 17.70
CA ILE A 262 6.88 2.99 16.49
C ILE A 262 5.41 3.31 16.14
N PHE A 263 4.53 3.46 17.13
CA PHE A 263 3.17 3.94 16.91
C PHE A 263 3.17 5.30 16.19
N ASN A 264 4.03 6.21 16.61
CA ASN A 264 4.10 7.55 16.02
C ASN A 264 4.58 7.54 14.55
N TYR A 265 5.46 6.61 14.14
CA TYR A 265 5.82 6.48 12.73
C TYR A 265 4.63 6.01 11.87
N GLU A 266 3.89 4.99 12.31
CA GLU A 266 2.65 4.57 11.64
C GLU A 266 1.59 5.67 11.63
N PHE A 267 1.48 6.46 12.71
CA PHE A 267 0.55 7.58 12.74
C PHE A 267 0.93 8.68 11.76
N ASP A 268 2.23 8.99 11.62
CA ASP A 268 2.71 9.98 10.66
C ASP A 268 2.62 9.50 9.20
N ASP A 269 2.73 8.19 8.94
CA ASP A 269 2.33 7.59 7.65
C ASP A 269 0.83 7.85 7.38
N VAL A 270 -0.05 7.54 8.34
CA VAL A 270 -1.51 7.77 8.23
C VAL A 270 -1.87 9.24 7.99
N LEU A 271 -1.12 10.18 8.58
CA LEU A 271 -1.32 11.62 8.34
C LEU A 271 -0.70 12.13 7.03
N SER A 272 0.10 11.32 6.32
CA SER A 272 0.85 11.74 5.13
C SER A 272 0.42 11.06 3.81
N VAL A 273 -0.73 10.37 3.79
CA VAL A 273 -1.33 9.79 2.58
C VAL A 273 -1.62 10.87 1.53
N VAL A 274 -1.06 10.72 0.33
CA VAL A 274 -1.22 11.66 -0.80
C VAL A 274 -2.09 11.12 -1.93
N ALA A 275 -2.19 9.79 -2.05
CA ALA A 275 -3.02 9.13 -3.05
C ALA A 275 -3.75 7.94 -2.41
N GLN A 276 -5.00 7.71 -2.83
CA GLN A 276 -5.79 6.52 -2.53
C GLN A 276 -6.22 5.80 -3.82
N GLU A 277 -6.78 4.59 -3.67
CA GLU A 277 -7.42 3.82 -4.75
C GLU A 277 -6.51 3.64 -5.98
N VAL A 278 -5.21 3.37 -5.77
CA VAL A 278 -4.28 3.24 -6.90
C VAL A 278 -4.54 1.92 -7.63
N ALA A 279 -4.96 2.04 -8.89
CA ALA A 279 -5.03 0.92 -9.83
C ALA A 279 -3.90 1.03 -10.84
N ILE A 280 -3.07 -0.02 -10.93
CA ILE A 280 -1.99 -0.15 -11.90
C ILE A 280 -2.37 -1.23 -12.91
N THR A 281 -2.31 -0.90 -14.20
CA THR A 281 -2.48 -1.85 -15.31
C THR A 281 -1.21 -1.90 -16.14
N ILE A 282 -0.56 -3.06 -16.17
CA ILE A 282 0.61 -3.35 -17.01
C ILE A 282 0.14 -4.22 -18.17
N THR A 283 0.28 -3.76 -19.41
CA THR A 283 0.02 -4.57 -20.61
C THR A 283 1.36 -4.94 -21.24
N CYS A 284 1.73 -6.21 -21.17
CA CYS A 284 2.91 -6.75 -21.86
C CYS A 284 2.65 -6.79 -23.38
N GLU A 285 3.65 -6.43 -24.17
CA GLU A 285 3.54 -6.33 -25.64
C GLU A 285 4.56 -7.22 -26.35
N ASN A 286 4.49 -7.29 -27.68
CA ASN A 286 5.53 -7.89 -28.55
C ASN A 286 5.95 -9.34 -28.18
N GLY A 287 5.01 -10.13 -27.66
CA GLY A 287 5.26 -11.52 -27.25
C GLY A 287 5.89 -11.68 -25.86
N VAL A 288 6.08 -10.60 -25.10
CA VAL A 288 6.45 -10.67 -23.67
C VAL A 288 5.31 -11.31 -22.88
N ARG A 289 5.67 -12.25 -22.01
CA ARG A 289 4.73 -13.00 -21.17
C ARG A 289 4.95 -12.66 -19.69
N PRO A 290 3.94 -12.14 -18.96
CA PRO A 290 4.02 -12.03 -17.51
C PRO A 290 4.15 -13.43 -16.88
N VAL A 291 5.05 -13.57 -15.91
CA VAL A 291 5.31 -14.85 -15.21
C VAL A 291 4.68 -14.86 -13.83
N ARG A 292 4.98 -13.84 -13.01
CA ARG A 292 4.44 -13.69 -11.64
C ARG A 292 4.73 -12.29 -11.09
N MET A 293 3.89 -11.83 -10.18
CA MET A 293 4.24 -10.72 -9.29
C MET A 293 5.19 -11.24 -8.19
N LEU A 294 6.25 -10.48 -7.88
CA LEU A 294 7.19 -10.82 -6.82
C LEU A 294 6.73 -10.32 -5.43
N ASN A 295 6.10 -9.15 -5.37
CA ASN A 295 5.60 -8.54 -4.13
C ASN A 295 4.17 -8.00 -4.30
N GLY A 296 3.31 -8.29 -3.32
CA GLY A 296 1.87 -8.06 -3.43
C GLY A 296 1.16 -9.13 -4.27
N ASP A 297 -0.16 -9.03 -4.34
CA ASP A 297 -1.04 -9.87 -5.16
C ASP A 297 -1.45 -9.14 -6.45
N ALA A 298 -1.68 -9.88 -7.54
CA ALA A 298 -1.99 -9.33 -8.85
C ALA A 298 -2.85 -10.30 -9.68
N GLU A 299 -3.78 -9.76 -10.47
CA GLU A 299 -4.54 -10.54 -11.45
C GLU A 299 -3.80 -10.54 -12.79
N ILE A 300 -3.36 -11.72 -13.25
CA ILE A 300 -2.65 -11.89 -14.52
C ILE A 300 -3.59 -12.54 -15.54
N ASN A 301 -4.11 -11.73 -16.47
CA ASN A 301 -5.06 -12.12 -17.49
C ASN A 301 -4.40 -12.03 -18.88
N GLY A 302 -3.75 -13.13 -19.29
CA GLY A 302 -3.05 -13.22 -20.58
C GLY A 302 -1.79 -12.36 -20.62
N GLN A 303 -1.87 -11.19 -21.27
CA GLN A 303 -0.80 -10.20 -21.35
C GLN A 303 -0.98 -9.03 -20.37
N THR A 304 -2.18 -8.88 -19.79
CA THR A 304 -2.51 -7.77 -18.88
C THR A 304 -2.37 -8.22 -17.43
N VAL A 305 -1.68 -7.41 -16.64
CA VAL A 305 -1.55 -7.55 -15.19
C VAL A 305 -2.23 -6.36 -14.52
N VAL A 306 -3.19 -6.63 -13.63
CA VAL A 306 -3.89 -5.62 -12.83
C VAL A 306 -3.47 -5.74 -11.38
N VAL A 307 -3.13 -4.62 -10.77
CA VAL A 307 -2.64 -4.54 -9.38
C VAL A 307 -3.32 -3.36 -8.67
N GLY A 308 -3.90 -3.63 -7.49
CA GLY A 308 -4.38 -2.59 -6.58
C GLY A 308 -3.31 -2.22 -5.55
N MET A 309 -3.29 -0.96 -5.12
CA MET A 309 -2.49 -0.50 -3.99
C MET A 309 -3.22 0.65 -3.30
N ASN A 310 -3.78 0.44 -2.11
CA ASN A 310 -4.76 1.41 -1.62
C ASN A 310 -4.21 2.78 -1.22
N GLN A 311 -2.93 2.92 -0.84
CA GLN A 311 -2.37 4.20 -0.34
C GLN A 311 -0.90 4.44 -0.72
N ILE A 312 -0.58 5.68 -1.14
CA ILE A 312 0.79 6.21 -1.27
C ILE A 312 0.99 7.32 -0.23
N TYR A 313 2.16 7.35 0.39
CA TYR A 313 2.55 8.32 1.42
C TYR A 313 3.52 9.38 0.88
N SER A 314 3.44 10.62 1.39
CA SER A 314 4.31 11.74 1.03
C SER A 314 5.79 11.39 1.16
N GLU A 315 6.58 11.65 0.12
CA GLU A 315 8.04 11.40 0.10
C GLU A 315 8.41 9.93 0.40
N GLN A 316 7.54 9.01 -0.01
CA GLN A 316 7.80 7.57 0.02
C GLN A 316 7.60 6.97 -1.38
N GLU A 317 8.54 6.12 -1.82
CA GLU A 317 8.29 5.20 -2.93
C GLU A 317 7.55 3.97 -2.39
N LYS A 318 6.51 3.56 -3.10
CA LYS A 318 6.01 2.17 -3.12
C LYS A 318 6.25 1.60 -4.50
N TYR A 319 6.62 0.33 -4.61
CA TYR A 319 6.87 -0.31 -5.89
C TYR A 319 6.26 -1.71 -6.00
N ILE A 320 6.06 -2.15 -7.24
CA ILE A 320 5.75 -3.55 -7.58
C ILE A 320 6.77 -4.08 -8.59
N LEU A 321 7.07 -5.37 -8.51
CA LEU A 321 8.03 -6.05 -9.38
C LEU A 321 7.37 -7.23 -10.09
N LEU A 322 7.21 -7.09 -11.41
CA LEU A 322 6.71 -8.13 -12.29
C LEU A 322 7.88 -8.90 -12.90
N GLU A 323 7.91 -10.22 -12.71
CA GLU A 323 8.78 -11.12 -13.46
C GLU A 323 8.16 -11.35 -14.85
N VAL A 324 8.93 -11.06 -15.90
CA VAL A 324 8.51 -11.17 -17.30
C VAL A 324 9.45 -12.08 -18.09
N GLU A 325 8.88 -12.88 -18.97
CA GLU A 325 9.60 -13.70 -19.94
C GLU A 325 9.60 -12.96 -21.28
N ILE A 326 10.79 -12.61 -21.77
CA ILE A 326 10.99 -11.79 -22.96
C ILE A 326 11.51 -12.69 -24.11
N PRO A 327 10.92 -12.61 -25.32
CA PRO A 327 11.29 -13.44 -26.46
C PRO A 327 12.71 -13.20 -26.95
N ALA A 328 13.22 -14.11 -27.78
CA ALA A 328 14.47 -13.91 -28.51
C ALA A 328 14.28 -12.82 -29.59
N ALA A 329 15.20 -11.86 -29.63
CA ALA A 329 15.28 -10.80 -30.64
C ALA A 329 16.71 -10.70 -31.20
N LYS A 330 16.90 -9.90 -32.24
CA LYS A 330 18.19 -9.72 -32.93
C LYS A 330 19.12 -8.77 -32.18
N PRO A 331 20.44 -8.77 -32.47
CA PRO A 331 21.35 -7.75 -31.97
C PRO A 331 20.92 -6.34 -32.39
N GLU A 332 21.16 -5.35 -31.53
CA GLU A 332 20.75 -3.94 -31.65
C GLU A 332 19.23 -3.69 -31.78
N GLU A 333 18.40 -4.75 -31.73
CA GLU A 333 16.95 -4.61 -31.69
C GLU A 333 16.49 -3.96 -30.38
N THR A 334 15.45 -3.13 -30.43
CA THR A 334 14.80 -2.54 -29.25
C THR A 334 13.35 -3.00 -29.21
N LEU A 335 12.99 -3.76 -28.19
CA LEU A 335 11.66 -4.34 -28.01
C LEU A 335 10.93 -3.60 -26.89
N LYS A 336 9.74 -3.06 -27.18
CA LYS A 336 8.85 -2.52 -26.16
C LYS A 336 8.23 -3.67 -25.36
N VAL A 337 8.50 -3.68 -24.06
CA VAL A 337 8.17 -4.78 -23.13
C VAL A 337 6.75 -4.62 -22.60
N ALA A 338 6.39 -3.41 -22.20
CA ALA A 338 5.05 -3.12 -21.68
C ALA A 338 4.67 -1.64 -21.80
N ALA A 339 3.36 -1.39 -21.84
CA ALA A 339 2.75 -0.12 -21.45
C ALA A 339 2.21 -0.22 -20.03
N VAL A 340 2.42 0.81 -19.21
CA VAL A 340 1.99 0.90 -17.80
C VAL A 340 1.09 2.10 -17.63
N ASN A 341 -0.14 1.85 -17.17
CA ASN A 341 -1.13 2.88 -16.88
C ASN A 341 -1.47 2.85 -15.39
N VAL A 342 -1.59 4.01 -14.76
CA VAL A 342 -1.92 4.16 -13.34
C VAL A 342 -3.02 5.20 -13.17
N SER A 343 -4.03 4.91 -12.36
CA SER A 343 -5.03 5.87 -11.91
C SER A 343 -5.16 5.85 -10.39
N TYR A 344 -5.36 7.00 -9.76
CA TYR A 344 -5.50 7.12 -8.31
C TYR A 344 -6.37 8.32 -7.92
N ALA A 345 -7.00 8.27 -6.74
CA ALA A 345 -7.64 9.42 -6.11
C ALA A 345 -6.56 10.31 -5.47
N ASN A 346 -6.37 11.52 -5.99
CA ASN A 346 -5.41 12.50 -5.48
C ASN A 346 -6.00 13.22 -4.26
N MET A 347 -5.41 12.99 -3.09
CA MET A 347 -5.95 13.49 -1.81
C MET A 347 -5.64 14.97 -1.55
N GLN A 348 -4.90 15.66 -2.44
CA GLN A 348 -4.73 17.12 -2.39
C GLN A 348 -5.82 17.86 -3.19
N THR A 349 -6.37 17.23 -4.23
CA THR A 349 -7.29 17.87 -5.20
C THR A 349 -8.68 17.25 -5.23
N ASN A 350 -8.86 16.08 -4.62
CA ASN A 350 -10.05 15.23 -4.68
C ASN A 350 -10.45 14.87 -6.14
N THR A 351 -9.44 14.68 -7.00
CA THR A 351 -9.60 14.27 -8.41
C THR A 351 -9.02 12.89 -8.68
N THR A 352 -9.56 12.16 -9.67
CA THR A 352 -8.88 10.98 -10.21
C THR A 352 -7.79 11.39 -11.18
N ASP A 353 -6.54 11.31 -10.75
CA ASP A 353 -5.38 11.54 -11.60
C ASP A 353 -5.07 10.28 -12.43
N ARG A 354 -4.39 10.47 -13.56
CA ARG A 354 -3.89 9.39 -14.41
C ARG A 354 -2.46 9.63 -14.85
N LEU A 355 -1.67 8.56 -14.89
CA LEU A 355 -0.27 8.52 -15.33
C LEU A 355 -0.10 7.38 -16.33
N SER A 356 0.79 7.55 -17.29
CA SER A 356 1.16 6.52 -18.28
C SER A 356 2.66 6.55 -18.52
N SER A 357 3.28 5.38 -18.63
CA SER A 357 4.68 5.23 -19.02
C SER A 357 4.85 3.95 -19.85
N GLU A 358 5.92 3.87 -20.63
CA GLU A 358 6.23 2.74 -21.49
C GLU A 358 7.68 2.32 -21.28
N VAL A 359 7.97 1.02 -21.41
CA VAL A 359 9.28 0.46 -21.08
C VAL A 359 9.74 -0.53 -22.15
N SER A 360 11.02 -0.46 -22.49
CA SER A 360 11.65 -1.21 -23.56
C SER A 360 12.99 -1.79 -23.11
N VAL A 361 13.44 -2.85 -23.78
CA VAL A 361 14.78 -3.43 -23.64
C VAL A 361 15.53 -3.39 -24.97
N LYS A 362 16.86 -3.35 -24.89
CA LYS A 362 17.76 -3.56 -26.02
C LYS A 362 18.35 -4.96 -26.01
N PHE A 363 18.86 -5.42 -27.14
CA PHE A 363 19.56 -6.70 -27.26
C PHE A 363 20.98 -6.51 -27.79
N SER A 364 21.96 -7.21 -27.21
CA SER A 364 23.36 -7.22 -27.64
C SER A 364 23.91 -8.66 -27.63
N GLU A 365 24.92 -8.94 -28.46
CA GLU A 365 25.69 -10.19 -28.38
C GLU A 365 26.82 -10.10 -27.33
N ASN A 366 27.19 -8.89 -26.92
CA ASN A 366 28.26 -8.63 -25.98
C ASN A 366 27.76 -8.72 -24.53
N VAL A 367 28.26 -9.70 -23.79
CA VAL A 367 27.96 -9.91 -22.36
C VAL A 367 28.31 -8.69 -21.52
N ALA A 368 29.42 -8.00 -21.82
CA ALA A 368 29.87 -6.83 -21.05
C ALA A 368 28.91 -5.63 -21.16
N ASP A 369 28.19 -5.47 -22.28
CA ASP A 369 27.19 -4.40 -22.43
C ASP A 369 25.91 -4.72 -21.64
N VAL A 370 25.55 -6.01 -21.52
CA VAL A 370 24.46 -6.49 -20.68
C VAL A 370 24.78 -6.26 -19.20
N GLU A 371 25.96 -6.70 -18.74
CA GLU A 371 26.45 -6.50 -17.37
C GLU A 371 26.54 -5.01 -17.00
N LYS A 372 27.05 -4.17 -17.91
CA LYS A 372 27.16 -2.72 -17.72
C LYS A 372 25.80 -2.00 -17.73
N SER A 373 24.79 -2.56 -18.38
CA SER A 373 23.43 -2.00 -18.39
C SER A 373 22.65 -2.23 -17.08
N LEU A 374 23.07 -3.21 -16.27
CA LEU A 374 22.34 -3.73 -15.13
C LEU A 374 21.91 -2.62 -14.16
N ASN A 375 20.59 -2.45 -14.00
CA ASN A 375 20.04 -1.55 -13.00
C ASN A 375 20.11 -2.24 -11.63
N ARG A 376 21.20 -1.96 -10.91
CA ARG A 376 21.55 -2.64 -9.65
C ARG A 376 20.49 -2.45 -8.58
N ASP A 377 19.93 -1.26 -8.42
CA ASP A 377 18.91 -0.96 -7.42
C ASP A 377 17.64 -1.79 -7.66
N VAL A 378 17.19 -1.90 -8.92
CA VAL A 378 16.02 -2.71 -9.28
C VAL A 378 16.32 -4.21 -9.19
N MET A 379 17.54 -4.64 -9.52
CA MET A 379 17.96 -6.03 -9.36
C MET A 379 18.07 -6.43 -7.88
N GLU A 380 18.59 -5.55 -7.01
CA GLU A 380 18.64 -5.76 -5.56
C GLU A 380 17.21 -5.96 -5.01
N GLN A 381 16.28 -5.09 -5.40
CA GLN A 381 14.88 -5.19 -5.00
C GLN A 381 14.24 -6.49 -5.52
N ALA A 382 14.53 -6.93 -6.76
CA ALA A 382 14.04 -8.20 -7.29
C ALA A 382 14.59 -9.43 -6.54
N VAL A 383 15.91 -9.48 -6.31
CA VAL A 383 16.57 -10.54 -5.54
C VAL A 383 16.01 -10.60 -4.11
N LEU A 384 15.81 -9.44 -3.48
CA LEU A 384 15.25 -9.36 -2.13
C LEU A 384 13.82 -9.93 -2.08
N GLN A 385 12.94 -9.63 -3.04
CA GLN A 385 11.57 -10.17 -3.04
C GLN A 385 11.52 -11.68 -3.39
N VAL A 386 12.37 -12.16 -4.30
CA VAL A 386 12.53 -13.60 -4.57
C VAL A 386 12.97 -14.33 -3.29
N ALA A 387 13.98 -13.80 -2.60
CA ALA A 387 14.48 -14.37 -1.35
C ALA A 387 13.47 -14.26 -0.20
N ASN A 388 12.67 -13.19 -0.16
CA ASN A 388 11.58 -13.02 0.81
C ASN A 388 10.50 -14.11 0.64
N ARG A 389 10.11 -14.40 -0.60
CA ARG A 389 9.17 -15.49 -0.91
C ARG A 389 9.71 -16.86 -0.44
N ALA A 390 11.01 -17.10 -0.58
CA ALA A 390 11.67 -18.30 -0.05
C ALA A 390 11.67 -18.34 1.50
N ASN A 391 11.94 -17.23 2.19
CA ASN A 391 11.84 -17.13 3.66
C ASN A 391 10.43 -17.49 4.16
N GLY A 392 9.40 -16.99 3.48
CA GLY A 392 8.00 -17.29 3.78
C GLY A 392 7.68 -18.78 3.61
N PHE A 393 8.15 -19.40 2.51
CA PHE A 393 7.98 -20.83 2.28
C PHE A 393 8.71 -21.70 3.32
N ALA A 394 9.95 -21.34 3.70
CA ALA A 394 10.66 -22.02 4.79
C ALA A 394 9.89 -21.96 6.12
N THR A 395 9.25 -20.83 6.41
CA THR A 395 8.42 -20.68 7.62
C THR A 395 7.17 -21.58 7.55
N GLN A 396 6.53 -21.69 6.38
CA GLN A 396 5.39 -22.60 6.17
C GLN A 396 5.78 -24.09 6.27
N LEU A 397 6.96 -24.49 5.80
CA LEU A 397 7.48 -25.84 6.01
C LEU A 397 7.71 -26.10 7.50
N ARG A 398 8.37 -25.17 8.20
CA ARG A 398 8.68 -25.31 9.61
C ARG A 398 7.44 -25.39 10.51
N ASP A 399 6.41 -24.60 10.20
CA ASP A 399 5.12 -24.63 10.91
C ASP A 399 4.32 -25.92 10.65
N LYS A 400 4.55 -26.59 9.51
CA LYS A 400 4.02 -27.95 9.22
C LYS A 400 4.82 -29.08 9.88
N GLY A 401 5.92 -28.75 10.56
CA GLY A 401 6.83 -29.71 11.20
C GLY A 401 7.98 -30.19 10.31
N ASP A 402 8.08 -29.73 9.06
CA ASP A 402 9.22 -30.02 8.19
C ASP A 402 10.38 -29.07 8.50
N ILE A 403 11.17 -29.45 9.52
CA ILE A 403 12.31 -28.68 10.01
C ILE A 403 13.45 -28.68 8.98
N GLU A 404 13.76 -29.82 8.36
CA GLU A 404 14.92 -29.95 7.47
C GLU A 404 14.65 -29.40 6.06
N GLY A 405 13.43 -29.53 5.53
CA GLY A 405 13.03 -28.80 4.32
C GLY A 405 13.10 -27.29 4.53
N ALA A 406 12.62 -26.79 5.67
CA ALA A 406 12.79 -25.37 6.04
C ALA A 406 14.27 -24.97 6.15
N ARG A 407 15.10 -25.84 6.75
CA ARG A 407 16.55 -25.62 6.90
C ARG A 407 17.24 -25.51 5.55
N GLN A 408 16.95 -26.44 4.63
CA GLN A 408 17.53 -26.47 3.30
C GLN A 408 17.10 -25.26 2.46
N VAL A 409 15.83 -24.82 2.56
CA VAL A 409 15.37 -23.61 1.87
C VAL A 409 16.14 -22.37 2.36
N LEU A 410 16.31 -22.17 3.67
CA LEU A 410 17.08 -21.03 4.20
C LEU A 410 18.58 -21.11 3.84
N ILE A 411 19.17 -22.31 3.80
CA ILE A 411 20.56 -22.50 3.37
C ILE A 411 20.71 -22.11 1.89
N ASN A 412 19.87 -22.67 1.00
CA ASN A 412 19.89 -22.35 -0.44
C ASN A 412 19.65 -20.85 -0.68
N ASN A 413 18.72 -20.25 0.07
CA ASN A 413 18.42 -18.83 -0.01
C ASN A 413 19.58 -17.95 0.48
N SER A 414 20.35 -18.39 1.49
CA SER A 414 21.58 -17.70 1.90
C SER A 414 22.66 -17.71 0.82
N VAL A 415 22.80 -18.80 0.06
CA VAL A 415 23.73 -18.87 -1.08
C VAL A 415 23.30 -17.89 -2.18
N TYR A 416 22.03 -17.97 -2.61
CA TYR A 416 21.44 -17.05 -3.59
C TYR A 416 21.60 -15.56 -3.21
N LEU A 417 21.35 -15.22 -1.95
CA LEU A 417 21.54 -13.87 -1.42
C LEU A 417 23.02 -13.45 -1.37
N GLY A 418 23.94 -14.38 -1.09
CA GLY A 418 25.38 -14.12 -1.10
C GLY A 418 25.92 -13.85 -2.51
N GLU A 419 25.65 -14.75 -3.45
CA GLU A 419 26.08 -14.63 -4.86
C GLU A 419 25.60 -13.31 -5.50
N ASN A 420 24.33 -12.94 -5.28
CA ASN A 420 23.79 -11.68 -5.78
C ASN A 420 24.27 -10.46 -4.96
N GLY A 421 24.54 -10.62 -3.67
CA GLY A 421 25.13 -9.58 -2.82
C GLY A 421 26.54 -9.20 -3.28
N GLU A 422 27.38 -10.19 -3.59
CA GLU A 422 28.71 -9.99 -4.16
C GLU A 422 28.66 -9.40 -5.57
N LEU A 423 27.79 -9.91 -6.45
CA LEU A 423 27.61 -9.42 -7.83
C LEU A 423 27.16 -7.95 -7.89
N LEU A 424 26.25 -7.54 -7.00
CA LEU A 424 25.69 -6.18 -6.98
C LEU A 424 26.50 -5.20 -6.11
N GLY A 425 27.31 -5.71 -5.18
CA GLY A 425 27.95 -4.91 -4.13
C GLY A 425 27.00 -4.51 -3.00
N SER A 426 25.99 -5.33 -2.71
CA SER A 426 24.89 -5.01 -1.79
C SER A 426 25.14 -5.47 -0.35
N GLU A 427 25.34 -4.51 0.56
CA GLU A 427 25.34 -4.77 2.00
C GLU A 427 24.01 -5.34 2.51
N LEU A 428 22.88 -4.93 1.92
CA LEU A 428 21.54 -5.38 2.31
C LEU A 428 21.34 -6.88 2.03
N LEU A 429 21.73 -7.34 0.84
CA LEU A 429 21.65 -8.76 0.47
C LEU A 429 22.63 -9.60 1.30
N MET A 430 23.86 -9.10 1.54
CA MET A 430 24.82 -9.79 2.40
C MET A 430 24.34 -9.90 3.87
N PHE A 431 23.69 -8.85 4.40
CA PHE A 431 23.02 -8.91 5.70
C PHE A 431 21.84 -9.91 5.72
N ARG A 432 21.03 -9.97 4.66
CA ARG A 432 19.94 -10.96 4.53
C ARG A 432 20.47 -12.39 4.37
N CYS A 433 21.62 -12.59 3.72
CA CYS A 433 22.34 -13.87 3.64
C CYS A 433 22.77 -14.33 5.04
N ALA A 434 23.48 -13.47 5.79
CA ALA A 434 23.87 -13.76 7.17
C ALA A 434 22.65 -14.08 8.06
N THR A 435 21.57 -13.31 7.91
CA THR A 435 20.29 -13.53 8.61
C THR A 435 19.69 -14.91 8.29
N ASN A 436 19.63 -15.32 7.02
CA ASN A 436 19.17 -16.66 6.61
C ASN A 436 20.04 -17.78 7.22
N LYS A 437 21.36 -17.58 7.20
CA LYS A 437 22.36 -18.54 7.71
C LYS A 437 22.39 -18.63 9.24
N GLU A 438 21.87 -17.64 9.96
CA GLU A 438 21.56 -17.72 11.38
C GLU A 438 20.21 -18.42 11.62
N GLN A 439 19.15 -17.99 10.93
CA GLN A 439 17.80 -18.53 11.09
C GLN A 439 17.71 -20.03 10.80
N SER A 440 18.48 -20.54 9.83
CA SER A 440 18.56 -21.99 9.53
C SER A 440 19.10 -22.83 10.70
N LYS A 441 19.85 -22.23 11.64
CA LYS A 441 20.34 -22.91 12.86
C LYS A 441 19.33 -22.86 14.02
N LYS A 442 18.28 -22.03 13.89
CA LYS A 442 17.37 -21.65 14.98
C LYS A 442 15.95 -22.23 14.83
N LEU A 443 15.78 -23.18 13.91
CA LEU A 443 14.49 -23.80 13.61
C LEU A 443 14.07 -24.81 14.69
N ASP A 444 15.02 -25.57 15.23
CA ASP A 444 14.83 -26.60 16.26
C ASP A 444 14.93 -26.09 17.72
N GLU A 445 15.20 -24.79 17.90
CA GLU A 445 15.21 -24.15 19.23
C GLU A 445 13.82 -24.16 19.90
N LYS A 446 13.82 -24.29 21.23
CA LYS A 446 12.59 -24.24 22.06
C LYS A 446 11.81 -22.93 21.88
N ASP A 447 12.50 -21.85 21.52
CA ASP A 447 11.93 -20.51 21.32
C ASP A 447 11.47 -20.25 19.87
N TRP A 448 11.10 -21.28 19.10
CA TRP A 448 10.55 -21.15 17.73
C TRP A 448 9.52 -20.02 17.59
N LYS A 449 8.62 -19.82 18.58
CA LYS A 449 7.62 -18.73 18.53
C LYS A 449 8.26 -17.32 18.49
N ALA A 450 9.39 -17.12 19.14
CA ALA A 450 10.13 -15.86 19.11
C ALA A 450 10.91 -15.71 17.78
N ASN A 451 11.61 -16.77 17.36
CA ASN A 451 12.36 -16.79 16.10
C ASN A 451 11.44 -16.56 14.90
N ARG A 452 10.27 -17.23 14.86
CA ARG A 452 9.23 -17.03 13.85
C ARG A 452 8.77 -15.58 13.77
N LYS A 453 8.44 -14.93 14.89
CA LYS A 453 8.04 -13.50 14.90
C LYS A 453 9.13 -12.57 14.35
N GLN A 454 10.42 -12.90 14.57
CA GLN A 454 11.52 -12.15 13.97
C GLN A 454 11.62 -12.40 12.45
N MET A 455 11.52 -13.66 12.00
CA MET A 455 11.47 -14.01 10.57
C MET A 455 10.30 -13.31 9.86
N ARG A 456 9.10 -13.39 10.44
CA ARG A 456 7.86 -12.81 9.92
C ARG A 456 7.91 -11.27 9.92
N ARG A 457 8.52 -10.62 10.92
CA ARG A 457 8.78 -9.16 10.88
C ARG A 457 9.62 -8.77 9.67
N PHE A 458 10.75 -9.45 9.42
CA PHE A 458 11.58 -9.14 8.25
C PHE A 458 10.83 -9.39 6.94
N GLN A 459 10.16 -10.54 6.83
CA GLN A 459 9.36 -10.89 5.64
C GLN A 459 8.29 -9.83 5.35
N TYR A 460 7.59 -9.38 6.39
CA TYR A 460 6.55 -8.36 6.27
C TYR A 460 7.13 -7.01 5.87
N LYS A 461 8.18 -6.55 6.57
CA LYS A 461 8.85 -5.27 6.27
C LYS A 461 9.34 -5.22 4.82
N ASP A 462 9.93 -6.30 4.33
CA ASP A 462 10.42 -6.42 2.96
C ASP A 462 9.27 -6.49 1.95
N GLN A 463 8.19 -7.24 2.25
CA GLN A 463 7.00 -7.37 1.39
C GLN A 463 6.25 -6.04 1.24
N THR A 464 6.08 -5.28 2.32
CA THR A 464 5.27 -4.05 2.36
C THR A 464 6.08 -2.77 2.24
N GLN A 465 7.42 -2.85 2.15
CA GLN A 465 8.34 -1.71 2.00
C GLN A 465 8.14 -0.68 3.14
N GLN A 466 8.10 -1.16 4.38
CA GLN A 466 8.07 -0.31 5.57
C GLN A 466 9.45 0.27 5.85
N LYS A 467 9.52 1.54 6.29
CA LYS A 467 10.81 2.20 6.60
C LYS A 467 11.39 1.75 7.95
N TYR A 468 10.56 1.44 8.96
CA TYR A 468 10.94 1.14 10.37
C TYR A 468 10.93 -0.35 10.73
#